data_AF-A0A0W8G989-F1
#
_entry.id   AF-A0A0W8G989-F1
#
_cell.length_a   1.000
_cell.length_b   1.000
_cell.length_c   1.000
_cell.angle_alpha   90.00
_cell.angle_beta   90.00
_cell.angle_gamma   90.00
#
_symmetry.space_group_name_H-M   'P 1'
#
loop_
_entity.id
_entity.type
_entity.pdbx_description
1 polymer ?
#
loop_
_entity_poly.entity_id
_entity_poly.type
_entity_poly.pdbx_seq_one_letter_code
_entity_poly.pdbx_strand_id
1 'polypeptide(L)'
;MTPDDLDKAQTLVRQGRVTAGIAPDTTGLFAQVTITAGDHVASAVVSGRHDHVSSRILDGREMGCDGELGPSSSDSGLVALEEWLLDMSLSELVGLVDEMDSADLEYVREGLALNEALVEYGLAHGPGIAVGRTQLGLIRQGLLKKDMVVWAGVRTASGIDSRMGGVPLPAMTLAGSGNQCIAAGIPVVTVAQYAAVEDQNLPVRAVMLSYLITCSIKAGVGRLSALCGSGMAAGAGVAAATAYLFGGTVEKIGGAVKNHIAAFCPVACDGAKTSCALKVGEMAAAAVKNGLLALSGCIVRATDGVVDKSPEQTMRNLGIIAKKGLSGLDPVILDIMLHKQA
;
A
#
# COMPACT_ATOMS: atom_id res chain seq x y z
N MET A 1 23.78 -4.16 -2.00
CA MET A 1 23.70 -5.21 -3.04
C MET A 1 24.22 -4.61 -4.33
N THR A 2 25.25 -5.19 -4.91
CA THR A 2 25.88 -4.73 -6.15
C THR A 2 25.21 -5.37 -7.37
N PRO A 3 25.39 -4.82 -8.60
CA PRO A 3 24.96 -5.49 -9.83
C PRO A 3 25.52 -6.93 -9.94
N ASP A 4 26.76 -7.15 -9.49
CA ASP A 4 27.40 -8.46 -9.49
C ASP A 4 26.71 -9.45 -8.53
N ASP A 5 26.23 -8.98 -7.37
CA ASP A 5 25.46 -9.83 -6.44
C ASP A 5 24.14 -10.28 -7.08
N LEU A 6 23.49 -9.41 -7.85
CA LEU A 6 22.25 -9.72 -8.56
C LEU A 6 22.47 -10.75 -9.66
N ASP A 7 23.52 -10.61 -10.47
CA ASP A 7 23.83 -11.58 -11.53
C ASP A 7 24.18 -12.96 -10.96
N LYS A 8 24.93 -13.01 -9.85
CA LYS A 8 25.20 -14.26 -9.11
C LYS A 8 23.89 -14.90 -8.61
N ALA A 9 22.99 -14.13 -8.02
CA ALA A 9 21.70 -14.63 -7.55
C ALA A 9 20.84 -15.16 -8.71
N GLN A 10 20.76 -14.44 -9.82
CA GLN A 10 20.05 -14.88 -11.03
C GLN A 10 20.66 -16.14 -11.63
N THR A 11 21.98 -16.30 -11.55
CA THR A 11 22.67 -17.51 -12.00
C THR A 11 22.28 -18.73 -11.16
N LEU A 12 22.16 -18.60 -9.84
CA LEU A 12 21.67 -19.69 -8.98
C LEU A 12 20.26 -20.15 -9.38
N VAL A 13 19.37 -19.20 -9.67
CA VAL A 13 18.00 -19.49 -10.12
C VAL A 13 18.02 -20.19 -11.49
N ARG A 14 18.77 -19.67 -12.46
CA ARG A 14 18.91 -20.26 -13.82
C ARG A 14 19.47 -21.68 -13.79
N GLN A 15 20.34 -21.98 -12.83
CA GLN A 15 20.93 -23.31 -12.64
C GLN A 15 20.03 -24.27 -11.85
N GLY A 16 18.81 -23.87 -11.47
CA GLY A 16 17.92 -24.71 -10.67
C GLY A 16 18.43 -24.98 -9.24
N ARG A 17 19.32 -24.13 -8.71
CA ARG A 17 19.91 -24.28 -7.37
C ARG A 17 19.05 -23.65 -6.26
N VAL A 18 17.82 -23.25 -6.60
CA VAL A 18 16.87 -22.62 -5.67
C VAL A 18 15.56 -23.37 -5.75
N THR A 19 15.09 -23.84 -4.59
CA THR A 19 13.79 -24.50 -4.42
C THR A 19 12.97 -23.74 -3.40
N ALA A 20 11.65 -23.66 -3.60
CA ALA A 20 10.72 -23.02 -2.67
C ALA A 20 9.53 -23.94 -2.40
N GLY A 21 8.93 -23.80 -1.21
CA GLY A 21 7.77 -24.58 -0.78
C GLY A 21 6.93 -23.82 0.24
N ILE A 22 5.74 -24.32 0.54
CA ILE A 22 4.86 -23.81 1.61
C ILE A 22 5.11 -24.60 2.89
N ALA A 23 5.20 -23.90 4.02
CA ALA A 23 5.17 -24.51 5.35
C ALA A 23 3.70 -24.61 5.83
N PRO A 24 3.05 -25.78 5.73
CA PRO A 24 1.59 -25.90 5.85
C PRO A 24 1.06 -25.61 7.26
N ASP A 25 1.89 -25.84 8.29
CA ASP A 25 1.50 -25.69 9.70
C ASP A 25 1.88 -24.32 10.28
N THR A 26 2.25 -23.35 9.43
CA THR A 26 2.64 -22.00 9.84
C THR A 26 1.53 -21.01 9.55
N THR A 27 1.34 -20.05 10.46
CA THR A 27 0.37 -18.97 10.32
C THR A 27 1.05 -17.62 10.45
N GLY A 28 0.49 -16.60 9.79
CA GLY A 28 1.08 -15.27 9.77
C GLY A 28 2.37 -15.20 8.94
N LEU A 29 3.26 -14.27 9.29
CA LEU A 29 4.53 -14.15 8.59
C LEU A 29 5.47 -15.26 9.01
N PHE A 30 5.91 -16.04 8.03
CA PHE A 30 6.94 -17.06 8.20
C PHE A 30 7.77 -17.17 6.91
N ALA A 31 9.09 -17.13 7.04
CA ALA A 31 10.02 -17.42 5.96
C ALA A 31 11.26 -18.12 6.53
N GLN A 32 11.56 -19.31 6.00
CA GLN A 32 12.78 -20.03 6.31
C GLN A 32 13.66 -20.09 5.05
N VAL A 33 14.94 -19.77 5.21
CA VAL A 33 15.94 -19.90 4.17
C VAL A 33 17.02 -20.86 4.65
N THR A 34 17.38 -21.82 3.81
CA THR A 34 18.51 -22.73 4.03
C THR A 34 19.47 -22.61 2.86
N ILE A 35 20.76 -22.42 3.15
CA ILE A 35 21.83 -22.28 2.15
C ILE A 35 22.88 -23.35 2.42
N THR A 36 23.37 -23.99 1.36
CA THR A 36 24.44 -24.99 1.42
C THR A 36 25.63 -24.53 0.58
N ALA A 37 26.84 -24.62 1.15
CA ALA A 37 28.09 -24.27 0.49
C ALA A 37 29.19 -25.27 0.89
N GLY A 38 29.53 -26.19 -0.02
CA GLY A 38 30.42 -27.32 0.30
C GLY A 38 29.80 -28.18 1.40
N ASP A 39 30.55 -28.41 2.47
CA ASP A 39 30.10 -29.19 3.65
C ASP A 39 29.33 -28.34 4.68
N HIS A 40 29.17 -27.03 4.42
CA HIS A 40 28.49 -26.12 5.34
C HIS A 40 27.01 -25.94 5.01
N VAL A 41 26.19 -25.88 6.05
CA VAL A 41 24.74 -25.61 5.96
C VAL A 41 24.38 -24.51 6.95
N ALA A 42 23.76 -23.45 6.44
CA ALA A 42 23.21 -22.37 7.26
C ALA A 42 21.70 -22.28 7.05
N SER A 43 20.94 -22.04 8.12
CA SER A 43 19.52 -21.70 8.03
C SER A 43 19.17 -20.47 8.87
N ALA A 44 18.15 -19.74 8.44
CA ALA A 44 17.57 -18.64 9.19
C ALA A 44 16.05 -18.64 9.04
N VAL A 45 15.35 -18.24 10.09
CA VAL A 45 13.89 -18.10 10.13
C VAL A 45 13.53 -16.67 10.49
N VAL A 46 12.62 -16.09 9.71
CA VAL A 46 11.91 -14.85 10.04
C VAL A 46 10.47 -15.23 10.35
N SER A 47 9.96 -14.84 11.52
CA SER A 47 8.58 -15.15 11.91
C SER A 47 7.92 -14.05 12.73
N GLY A 48 6.60 -13.90 12.58
CA GLY A 48 5.79 -12.89 13.28
C GLY A 48 5.93 -11.48 12.69
N ARG A 49 7.15 -10.94 12.65
CA ARG A 49 7.48 -9.63 12.07
C ARG A 49 8.58 -9.74 11.00
N HIS A 50 8.59 -8.79 10.07
CA HIS A 50 9.48 -8.80 8.90
C HIS A 50 10.95 -8.52 9.23
N ASP A 51 11.22 -8.01 10.43
CA ASP A 51 12.52 -7.68 10.98
C ASP A 51 12.95 -8.63 12.12
N HIS A 52 12.12 -9.62 12.46
CA HIS A 52 12.37 -10.53 13.58
C HIS A 52 12.99 -11.85 13.10
N VAL A 53 14.29 -12.01 13.32
CA VAL A 53 15.04 -13.22 13.00
C VAL A 53 14.99 -14.17 14.19
N SER A 54 14.00 -15.05 14.19
CA SER A 54 13.68 -15.94 15.32
C SER A 54 14.61 -17.14 15.47
N SER A 55 15.31 -17.53 14.41
CA SER A 55 16.26 -18.65 14.46
C SER A 55 17.39 -18.45 13.46
N ARG A 56 18.60 -18.84 13.85
CA ARG A 56 19.79 -18.91 12.99
C ARG A 56 20.61 -20.14 13.37
N ILE A 57 20.95 -20.97 12.41
CA ILE A 57 21.70 -22.21 12.63
C ILE A 57 22.83 -22.28 11.61
N LEU A 58 24.04 -22.62 12.05
CA LEU A 58 25.20 -22.90 11.20
C LEU A 58 25.79 -24.25 11.59
N ASP A 59 25.83 -25.20 10.66
CA ASP A 59 26.37 -26.55 10.85
C ASP A 59 25.81 -27.25 12.10
N GLY A 60 24.48 -27.11 12.31
CA GLY A 60 23.76 -27.65 13.45
C GLY A 60 23.95 -26.89 14.77
N ARG A 61 24.71 -25.80 14.79
CA ARG A 61 24.90 -24.94 15.96
C ARG A 61 23.99 -23.72 15.89
N GLU A 62 23.23 -23.47 16.94
CA GLU A 62 22.48 -22.22 17.08
C GLU A 62 23.43 -21.03 17.11
N MET A 63 23.09 -20.04 16.29
CA MET A 63 23.71 -18.73 16.28
C MET A 63 22.76 -17.77 17.01
N GLY A 64 23.30 -16.75 17.67
CA GLY A 64 22.48 -15.73 18.32
C GLY A 64 21.41 -15.19 17.37
N CYS A 65 20.15 -15.23 17.82
CA CYS A 65 18.96 -14.73 17.15
C CYS A 65 18.37 -13.58 17.96
N ASP A 66 17.32 -12.96 17.42
CA ASP A 66 16.49 -12.07 18.22
C ASP A 66 15.82 -12.89 19.33
N GLY A 67 15.72 -12.32 20.53
CA GLY A 67 15.01 -12.98 21.64
C GLY A 67 13.54 -13.22 21.30
N GLU A 68 12.86 -14.07 22.07
CA GLU A 68 11.41 -14.28 21.89
C GLU A 68 10.67 -12.94 21.85
N LEU A 69 9.66 -12.85 20.95
CA LEU A 69 8.76 -11.71 20.88
C LEU A 69 7.96 -11.62 22.20
N GLY A 70 8.55 -10.98 23.20
CA GLY A 70 7.78 -10.33 24.27
C GLY A 70 7.06 -9.10 23.70
N PRO A 71 6.10 -8.51 24.44
CA PRO A 71 5.62 -7.18 24.11
C PRO A 71 6.80 -6.21 24.21
N SER A 72 7.45 -5.94 23.08
CA SER A 72 8.45 -4.88 23.00
C SER A 72 7.77 -3.54 23.31
N SER A 73 8.47 -2.58 23.91
CA SER A 73 7.93 -1.23 24.13
C SER A 73 7.44 -0.59 22.82
N SER A 74 8.05 -0.96 21.69
CA SER A 74 7.62 -0.57 20.35
C SER A 74 6.30 -1.21 19.90
N ASP A 75 6.04 -2.49 20.24
CA ASP A 75 4.78 -3.16 19.88
C ASP A 75 3.62 -2.65 20.73
N SER A 76 3.83 -2.35 22.02
CA SER A 76 2.79 -1.71 22.84
C SER A 76 2.41 -0.32 22.32
N GLY A 77 3.39 0.46 21.84
CA GLY A 77 3.13 1.77 21.25
C GLY A 77 2.35 1.68 19.93
N LEU A 78 2.68 0.70 19.08
CA LEU A 78 2.00 0.51 17.80
C LEU A 78 0.59 -0.05 17.97
N VAL A 79 0.37 -0.97 18.91
CA VAL A 79 -0.98 -1.45 19.25
C VAL A 79 -1.83 -0.31 19.81
N ALA A 80 -1.30 0.50 20.73
CA ALA A 80 -2.00 1.67 21.25
C ALA A 80 -2.35 2.68 20.13
N LEU A 81 -1.45 2.87 19.16
CA LEU A 81 -1.72 3.72 17.99
C LEU A 81 -2.83 3.14 17.10
N GLU A 82 -2.82 1.82 16.85
CA GLU A 82 -3.85 1.14 16.08
C GLU A 82 -5.23 1.24 16.76
N GLU A 83 -5.29 1.03 18.08
CA GLU A 83 -6.51 1.19 18.89
C GLU A 83 -7.02 2.63 18.87
N TRP A 84 -6.12 3.60 19.08
CA TRP A 84 -6.45 5.02 19.02
C TRP A 84 -7.05 5.40 17.64
N LEU A 85 -6.43 4.97 16.53
CA LEU A 85 -6.93 5.22 15.18
C LEU A 85 -8.30 4.58 14.89
N LEU A 86 -8.63 3.47 15.56
CA LEU A 86 -9.91 2.77 15.40
C LEU A 86 -11.06 3.44 16.17
N ASP A 87 -10.72 4.18 17.22
CA ASP A 87 -11.68 4.92 18.04
C ASP A 87 -11.95 6.33 17.49
N MET A 88 -11.05 6.87 16.65
CA MET A 88 -11.25 8.18 16.01
C MET A 88 -12.39 8.19 14.99
N SER A 89 -13.18 9.25 15.04
CA SER A 89 -14.12 9.64 14.00
C SER A 89 -13.43 10.39 12.85
N LEU A 90 -14.05 10.38 11.68
CA LEU A 90 -13.58 11.13 10.52
C LEU A 90 -13.46 12.64 10.82
N SER A 91 -14.38 13.21 11.61
CA SER A 91 -14.31 14.61 12.01
C SER A 91 -13.03 14.90 12.80
N GLU A 92 -12.64 14.01 13.71
CA GLU A 92 -11.41 14.16 14.50
C GLU A 92 -10.17 13.99 13.61
N LEU A 93 -10.19 13.04 12.66
CA LEU A 93 -9.10 12.90 11.68
C LEU A 93 -8.92 14.14 10.81
N VAL A 94 -10.02 14.78 10.39
CA VAL A 94 -9.97 16.06 9.68
C VAL A 94 -9.42 17.16 10.59
N GLY A 95 -9.83 17.21 11.85
CA GLY A 95 -9.32 18.17 12.84
C GLY A 95 -7.79 18.08 13.04
N LEU A 96 -7.23 16.87 13.14
CA LEU A 96 -5.77 16.67 13.27
C LEU A 96 -4.99 17.29 12.11
N VAL A 97 -5.55 17.23 10.91
CA VAL A 97 -4.90 17.75 9.70
C VAL A 97 -4.87 19.29 9.70
N ASP A 98 -5.89 19.91 10.27
CA ASP A 98 -5.96 21.37 10.40
C ASP A 98 -5.00 21.90 11.50
N GLU A 99 -4.64 21.05 12.47
CA GLU A 99 -3.73 21.36 13.58
C GLU A 99 -2.24 21.11 13.29
N MET A 100 -1.90 20.57 12.11
CA MET A 100 -0.51 20.25 11.72
C MET A 100 0.40 21.47 11.82
N ASP A 101 1.57 21.28 12.43
CA ASP A 101 2.60 22.31 12.52
C ASP A 101 3.58 22.26 11.33
N SER A 102 4.58 23.16 11.33
CA SER A 102 5.57 23.20 10.25
C SER A 102 6.44 21.94 10.16
N ALA A 103 6.73 21.28 11.29
CA ALA A 103 7.54 20.06 11.32
C ALA A 103 6.75 18.87 10.76
N ASP A 104 5.46 18.77 11.10
CA ASP A 104 4.55 17.76 10.53
C ASP A 104 4.46 17.90 9.01
N LEU A 105 4.25 19.13 8.53
CA LEU A 105 4.16 19.42 7.10
C LEU A 105 5.46 19.06 6.37
N GLU A 106 6.62 19.38 6.96
CA GLU A 106 7.90 19.07 6.35
C GLU A 106 8.17 17.56 6.28
N TYR A 107 7.84 16.82 7.34
CA TYR A 107 7.98 15.37 7.35
C TYR A 107 7.15 14.69 6.24
N VAL A 108 5.93 15.17 6.00
CA VAL A 108 5.10 14.67 4.89
C VAL A 108 5.73 15.02 3.54
N ARG A 109 6.30 16.22 3.38
CA ARG A 109 6.98 16.63 2.14
C ARG A 109 8.22 15.77 1.84
N GLU A 110 9.03 15.47 2.84
CA GLU A 110 10.20 14.59 2.70
C GLU A 110 9.77 13.21 2.17
N GLY A 111 8.74 12.61 2.77
CA GLY A 111 8.19 11.33 2.33
C GLY A 111 7.65 11.36 0.90
N LEU A 112 6.95 12.44 0.52
CA LEU A 112 6.46 12.66 -0.84
C LEU A 112 7.61 12.79 -1.84
N ALA A 113 8.69 13.49 -1.50
CA ALA A 113 9.84 13.67 -2.38
C ALA A 113 10.51 12.32 -2.75
N LEU A 114 10.62 11.39 -1.79
CA LEU A 114 11.13 10.04 -2.07
C LEU A 114 10.24 9.30 -3.08
N ASN A 115 8.92 9.39 -2.90
CA ASN A 115 7.97 8.72 -3.78
C ASN A 115 7.88 9.38 -5.17
N GLU A 116 8.01 10.70 -5.26
CA GLU A 116 8.09 11.42 -6.54
C GLU A 116 9.32 11.02 -7.36
N ALA A 117 10.47 10.80 -6.71
CA ALA A 117 11.65 10.29 -7.41
C ALA A 117 11.40 8.93 -8.10
N LEU A 118 10.61 8.05 -7.47
CA LEU A 118 10.19 6.79 -8.08
C LEU A 118 9.23 7.01 -9.26
N VAL A 119 8.31 7.97 -9.16
CA VAL A 119 7.38 8.32 -10.25
C VAL A 119 8.15 8.83 -11.46
N GLU A 120 9.06 9.79 -11.27
CA GLU A 120 9.86 10.36 -12.36
C GLU A 120 10.74 9.30 -13.04
N TYR A 121 11.38 8.43 -12.25
CA TYR A 121 12.11 7.30 -12.80
C TYR A 121 11.19 6.38 -13.63
N GLY A 122 9.99 6.11 -13.13
CA GLY A 122 9.02 5.22 -13.76
C GLY A 122 8.55 5.74 -15.12
N LEU A 123 8.22 7.03 -15.18
CA LEU A 123 7.82 7.73 -16.41
C LEU A 123 8.95 7.77 -17.45
N ALA A 124 10.20 7.98 -17.01
CA ALA A 124 11.36 8.08 -17.89
C ALA A 124 11.81 6.71 -18.43
N HIS A 125 11.89 5.69 -17.57
CA HIS A 125 12.59 4.43 -17.89
C HIS A 125 11.66 3.22 -18.05
N GLY A 126 10.44 3.24 -17.50
CA GLY A 126 9.49 2.12 -17.60
C GLY A 126 10.01 0.81 -16.99
N PRO A 127 10.41 0.78 -15.71
CA PRO A 127 10.76 -0.45 -15.00
C PRO A 127 9.54 -1.35 -14.78
N GLY A 128 9.78 -2.59 -14.34
CA GLY A 128 8.71 -3.56 -14.11
C GLY A 128 8.01 -3.94 -15.42
N ILE A 129 6.69 -3.76 -15.49
CA ILE A 129 5.90 -3.96 -16.72
C ILE A 129 5.52 -2.63 -17.38
N ALA A 130 6.02 -1.51 -16.87
CA ALA A 130 5.92 -0.18 -17.45
C ALA A 130 4.48 0.30 -17.73
N VAL A 131 3.52 -0.01 -16.84
CA VAL A 131 2.12 0.44 -16.95
C VAL A 131 2.03 1.95 -17.12
N GLY A 132 2.66 2.71 -16.21
CA GLY A 132 2.56 4.16 -16.21
C GLY A 132 3.17 4.80 -17.47
N ARG A 133 4.36 4.32 -17.87
CA ARG A 133 5.04 4.77 -19.11
C ARG A 133 4.24 4.40 -20.36
N THR A 134 3.62 3.21 -20.39
CA THR A 134 2.79 2.77 -21.50
C THR A 134 1.55 3.64 -21.64
N GLN A 135 0.84 3.93 -20.54
CA GLN A 135 -0.30 4.84 -20.55
C GLN A 135 0.09 6.26 -20.97
N LEU A 136 1.27 6.77 -20.56
CA LEU A 136 1.81 8.03 -21.07
C LEU A 136 2.03 8.00 -22.60
N GLY A 137 2.49 6.87 -23.14
CA GLY A 137 2.58 6.63 -24.58
C GLY A 137 1.21 6.71 -25.27
N LEU A 138 0.20 6.06 -24.71
CA LEU A 138 -1.18 6.10 -25.23
C LEU A 138 -1.78 7.52 -25.19
N ILE A 139 -1.45 8.31 -24.18
CA ILE A 139 -1.79 9.74 -24.11
C ILE A 139 -1.16 10.51 -25.26
N ARG A 140 0.13 10.31 -25.53
CA ARG A 140 0.85 10.97 -26.62
C ARG A 140 0.30 10.59 -28.00
N GLN A 141 -0.22 9.38 -28.13
CA GLN A 141 -0.88 8.89 -29.35
C GLN A 141 -2.33 9.41 -29.50
N GLY A 142 -2.88 10.08 -28.48
CA GLY A 142 -4.26 10.57 -28.47
C GLY A 142 -5.32 9.49 -28.21
N LEU A 143 -4.91 8.27 -27.83
CA LEU A 143 -5.82 7.17 -27.49
C LEU A 143 -6.39 7.31 -26.08
N LEU A 144 -5.65 7.97 -25.18
CA LEU A 144 -6.10 8.39 -23.87
C LEU A 144 -6.00 9.92 -23.75
N LYS A 145 -6.91 10.52 -23.00
CA LYS A 145 -6.85 11.95 -22.69
C LYS A 145 -6.15 12.17 -21.36
N LYS A 146 -5.17 13.06 -21.32
CA LYS A 146 -4.55 13.50 -20.06
C LYS A 146 -5.52 14.45 -19.34
N ASP A 147 -6.23 13.92 -18.37
CA ASP A 147 -6.99 14.68 -17.38
C ASP A 147 -6.49 14.35 -15.96
N MET A 148 -7.08 15.01 -14.96
CA MET A 148 -6.73 14.82 -13.55
C MET A 148 -6.81 13.35 -13.10
N VAL A 149 -7.85 12.64 -13.53
CA VAL A 149 -8.14 11.26 -13.12
C VAL A 149 -7.14 10.30 -13.73
N VAL A 150 -6.96 10.37 -15.04
CA VAL A 150 -6.01 9.54 -15.78
C VAL A 150 -4.59 9.82 -15.30
N TRP A 151 -4.24 11.09 -15.09
CA TRP A 151 -2.88 11.44 -14.67
C TRP A 151 -2.55 10.96 -13.25
N ALA A 152 -3.52 11.00 -12.32
CA ALA A 152 -3.33 10.42 -10.99
C ALA A 152 -3.05 8.90 -11.05
N GLY A 153 -3.76 8.17 -11.90
CA GLY A 153 -3.52 6.74 -12.14
C GLY A 153 -2.14 6.48 -12.77
N VAL A 154 -1.79 7.22 -13.82
CA VAL A 154 -0.50 7.11 -14.53
C VAL A 154 0.69 7.32 -13.61
N ARG A 155 0.66 8.38 -12.79
CA ARG A 155 1.77 8.68 -11.85
C ARG A 155 1.89 7.61 -10.78
N THR A 156 0.77 7.17 -10.22
CA THR A 156 0.75 6.10 -9.22
C THR A 156 1.30 4.80 -9.77
N ALA A 157 0.86 4.40 -10.96
CA ALA A 157 1.36 3.21 -11.63
C ALA A 157 2.87 3.32 -11.90
N SER A 158 3.36 4.48 -12.31
CA SER A 158 4.79 4.73 -12.56
C SER A 158 5.65 4.56 -11.30
N GLY A 159 5.21 5.13 -10.17
CA GLY A 159 5.92 4.96 -8.89
C GLY A 159 5.95 3.50 -8.43
N ILE A 160 4.83 2.80 -8.59
CA ILE A 160 4.72 1.37 -8.24
C ILE A 160 5.53 0.50 -9.20
N ASP A 161 5.57 0.81 -10.50
CA ASP A 161 6.44 0.13 -11.47
C ASP A 161 7.91 0.25 -11.05
N SER A 162 8.36 1.44 -10.62
CA SER A 162 9.73 1.64 -10.12
C SER A 162 10.01 0.80 -8.88
N ARG A 163 9.14 0.89 -7.88
CA ARG A 163 9.28 0.14 -6.63
C ARG A 163 9.26 -1.37 -6.89
N MET A 164 8.31 -1.85 -7.69
CA MET A 164 8.12 -3.27 -7.94
C MET A 164 9.08 -3.85 -8.98
N GLY A 165 9.61 -3.00 -9.86
CA GLY A 165 10.67 -3.33 -10.80
C GLY A 165 12.06 -3.38 -10.16
N GLY A 166 12.18 -3.12 -8.85
CA GLY A 166 13.45 -3.23 -8.12
C GLY A 166 14.42 -2.08 -8.39
N VAL A 167 13.91 -0.89 -8.74
CA VAL A 167 14.73 0.30 -8.91
C VAL A 167 15.43 0.64 -7.58
N PRO A 168 16.74 0.95 -7.57
CA PRO A 168 17.51 1.19 -6.36
C PRO A 168 17.28 2.61 -5.80
N LEU A 169 16.02 3.02 -5.68
CA LEU A 169 15.58 4.26 -5.05
C LEU A 169 14.74 3.94 -3.81
N PRO A 170 14.88 4.72 -2.72
CA PRO A 170 14.08 4.52 -1.53
C PRO A 170 12.59 4.82 -1.79
N ALA A 171 11.72 4.10 -1.08
CA ALA A 171 10.30 4.38 -1.03
C ALA A 171 9.91 4.72 0.41
N MET A 172 9.21 5.83 0.61
CA MET A 172 8.59 6.10 1.92
C MET A 172 7.52 5.05 2.17
N THR A 173 7.36 4.60 3.41
CA THR A 173 6.36 3.58 3.76
C THR A 173 5.19 4.19 4.53
N LEU A 174 4.01 3.60 4.35
CA LEU A 174 2.80 3.93 5.09
C LEU A 174 2.14 2.63 5.51
N ALA A 175 1.83 2.49 6.80
CA ALA A 175 1.29 1.25 7.38
C ALA A 175 2.04 -0.01 6.91
N GLY A 176 3.38 0.05 6.93
CA GLY A 176 4.28 -1.05 6.58
C GLY A 176 4.50 -1.31 5.08
N SER A 177 4.03 -0.44 4.17
CA SER A 177 4.19 -0.66 2.73
C SER A 177 4.49 0.62 1.95
N GLY A 178 5.54 0.56 1.10
CA GLY A 178 5.85 1.62 0.15
C GLY A 178 4.78 1.83 -0.92
N ASN A 179 4.15 0.76 -1.40
CA ASN A 179 3.06 0.89 -2.39
C ASN A 179 1.85 1.60 -1.80
N GLN A 180 1.56 1.41 -0.51
CA GLN A 180 0.49 2.14 0.18
C GLN A 180 0.80 3.63 0.27
N CYS A 181 2.05 4.02 0.55
CA CYS A 181 2.44 5.43 0.64
C CYS A 181 2.37 6.13 -0.73
N ILE A 182 2.89 5.47 -1.78
CA ILE A 182 2.79 5.94 -3.17
C ILE A 182 1.31 6.11 -3.55
N ALA A 183 0.49 5.08 -3.32
CA ALA A 183 -0.92 5.08 -3.67
C ALA A 183 -1.75 6.10 -2.88
N ALA A 184 -1.38 6.39 -1.63
CA ALA A 184 -2.13 7.33 -0.80
C ALA A 184 -1.72 8.80 -1.03
N GLY A 185 -0.46 9.04 -1.44
CA GLY A 185 0.10 10.39 -1.59
C GLY A 185 0.14 10.91 -3.02
N ILE A 186 0.65 10.11 -3.96
CA ILE A 186 0.91 10.57 -5.34
C ILE A 186 -0.38 10.99 -6.07
N PRO A 187 -1.52 10.28 -5.96
CA PRO A 187 -2.77 10.77 -6.53
C PRO A 187 -3.19 12.13 -5.98
N VAL A 188 -3.02 12.37 -4.67
CA VAL A 188 -3.49 13.58 -4.01
C VAL A 188 -2.68 14.80 -4.45
N VAL A 189 -1.35 14.70 -4.48
CA VAL A 189 -0.50 15.78 -5.02
C VAL A 189 -0.77 16.00 -6.51
N THR A 190 -1.13 14.95 -7.25
CA THR A 190 -1.54 15.08 -8.65
C THR A 190 -2.84 15.85 -8.79
N VAL A 191 -3.86 15.53 -7.99
CA VAL A 191 -5.14 16.23 -7.96
C VAL A 191 -4.95 17.70 -7.59
N ALA A 192 -4.10 17.99 -6.59
CA ALA A 192 -3.80 19.35 -6.15
C ALA A 192 -3.24 20.24 -7.27
N GLN A 193 -2.44 19.67 -8.19
CA GLN A 193 -1.93 20.41 -9.37
C GLN A 193 -3.06 20.87 -10.30
N TYR A 194 -4.18 20.14 -10.35
CA TYR A 194 -5.38 20.50 -11.14
C TYR A 194 -6.35 21.37 -10.37
N ALA A 195 -6.34 21.32 -9.03
CA ALA A 195 -7.22 22.12 -8.19
C ALA A 195 -6.83 23.61 -8.13
N ALA A 196 -5.66 24.00 -8.64
CA ALA A 196 -5.15 25.37 -8.65
C ALA A 196 -5.23 26.06 -7.26
N VAL A 197 -4.89 25.31 -6.21
CA VAL A 197 -4.96 25.76 -4.82
C VAL A 197 -3.89 26.81 -4.50
N GLU A 198 -4.30 27.91 -3.85
CA GLU A 198 -3.40 29.01 -3.46
C GLU A 198 -2.61 28.70 -2.18
N ASP A 199 -3.22 28.01 -1.22
CA ASP A 199 -2.55 27.56 0.01
C ASP A 199 -1.61 26.39 -0.29
N GLN A 200 -0.30 26.63 -0.22
CA GLN A 200 0.73 25.61 -0.46
C GLN A 200 0.77 24.50 0.60
N ASN A 201 0.15 24.70 1.77
CA ASN A 201 0.05 23.67 2.80
C ASN A 201 -1.17 22.77 2.61
N LEU A 202 -2.21 23.22 1.91
CA LEU A 202 -3.43 22.45 1.69
C LEU A 202 -3.20 21.10 0.99
N PRO A 203 -2.33 20.97 -0.05
CA PRO A 203 -1.99 19.66 -0.62
C PRO A 203 -1.36 18.69 0.37
N VAL A 204 -0.49 19.21 1.25
CA VAL A 204 0.23 18.41 2.26
C VAL A 204 -0.75 17.92 3.33
N ARG A 205 -1.64 18.80 3.78
CA ARG A 205 -2.77 18.48 4.65
C ARG A 205 -3.67 17.40 4.05
N ALA A 206 -4.06 17.54 2.79
CA ALA A 206 -4.87 16.55 2.10
C ALA A 206 -4.16 15.19 2.00
N VAL A 207 -2.85 15.17 1.74
CA VAL A 207 -2.05 13.94 1.77
C VAL A 207 -2.08 13.32 3.17
N MET A 208 -1.94 14.12 4.22
CA MET A 208 -2.00 13.62 5.59
C MET A 208 -3.39 13.01 5.91
N LEU A 209 -4.48 13.64 5.48
CA LEU A 209 -5.82 13.06 5.61
C LEU A 209 -5.92 11.70 4.89
N SER A 210 -5.38 11.60 3.69
CA SER A 210 -5.29 10.33 2.96
C SER A 210 -4.52 9.27 3.74
N TYR A 211 -3.39 9.66 4.35
CA TYR A 211 -2.56 8.79 5.18
C TYR A 211 -3.27 8.32 6.44
N LEU A 212 -3.93 9.22 7.17
CA LEU A 212 -4.71 8.89 8.37
C LEU A 212 -5.82 7.88 8.07
N ILE A 213 -6.62 8.13 7.03
CA ILE A 213 -7.70 7.21 6.62
C ILE A 213 -7.14 5.85 6.18
N THR A 214 -6.03 5.86 5.44
CA THR A 214 -5.32 4.62 5.06
C THR A 214 -4.90 3.83 6.30
N CYS A 215 -4.32 4.51 7.29
CA CYS A 215 -3.89 3.91 8.55
C CYS A 215 -5.08 3.39 9.37
N SER A 216 -6.17 4.13 9.50
CA SER A 216 -7.38 3.68 10.20
C SER A 216 -7.98 2.41 9.58
N ILE A 217 -8.05 2.33 8.25
CA ILE A 217 -8.48 1.10 7.56
C ILE A 217 -7.49 -0.03 7.84
N LYS A 218 -6.18 0.24 7.79
CA LYS A 218 -5.14 -0.78 8.01
C LYS A 218 -5.07 -1.28 9.44
N ALA A 219 -5.35 -0.45 10.45
CA ALA A 219 -5.51 -0.87 11.83
C ALA A 219 -6.66 -1.90 11.97
N GLY A 220 -7.79 -1.65 11.29
CA GLY A 220 -8.93 -2.57 11.29
C GLY A 220 -8.72 -3.86 10.50
N VAL A 221 -8.04 -3.78 9.35
CA VAL A 221 -7.74 -4.91 8.46
C VAL A 221 -6.61 -5.79 9.02
N GLY A 222 -5.63 -5.20 9.70
CA GLY A 222 -4.41 -5.85 10.14
C GLY A 222 -3.24 -5.66 9.18
N ARG A 223 -2.03 -5.94 9.66
CA ARG A 223 -0.77 -5.69 8.93
C ARG A 223 -0.62 -6.60 7.71
N LEU A 224 -0.92 -7.88 7.88
CA LEU A 224 -0.91 -8.90 6.83
C LEU A 224 -2.35 -9.31 6.51
N SER A 225 -2.72 -9.24 5.24
CA SER A 225 -4.04 -9.60 4.75
C SER A 225 -3.99 -9.87 3.26
N ALA A 226 -4.82 -10.81 2.81
CA ALA A 226 -5.10 -11.05 1.39
C ALA A 226 -5.92 -9.91 0.73
N LEU A 227 -6.27 -8.84 1.45
CA LEU A 227 -6.88 -7.62 0.90
C LEU A 227 -5.79 -6.69 0.32
N CYS A 228 -6.00 -6.13 -0.86
CA CYS A 228 -5.13 -5.13 -1.46
C CYS A 228 -5.17 -3.80 -0.68
N GLY A 229 -4.29 -3.63 0.32
CA GLY A 229 -4.22 -2.40 1.11
C GLY A 229 -3.88 -1.14 0.28
N SER A 230 -3.02 -1.26 -0.73
CA SER A 230 -2.63 -0.14 -1.61
C SER A 230 -3.75 0.31 -2.54
N GLY A 231 -4.66 -0.59 -2.92
CA GLY A 231 -5.84 -0.23 -3.69
C GLY A 231 -6.96 0.27 -2.79
N MET A 232 -7.33 -0.55 -1.80
CA MET A 232 -8.52 -0.35 -0.98
C MET A 232 -8.34 0.76 0.06
N ALA A 233 -7.33 0.65 0.92
CA ALA A 233 -7.15 1.57 2.03
C ALA A 233 -6.64 2.93 1.54
N ALA A 234 -5.57 2.91 0.73
CA ALA A 234 -5.02 4.12 0.14
C ALA A 234 -5.98 4.78 -0.86
N GLY A 235 -6.72 4.01 -1.67
CA GLY A 235 -7.73 4.58 -2.55
C GLY A 235 -8.90 5.24 -1.80
N ALA A 236 -9.32 4.69 -0.67
CA ALA A 236 -10.32 5.35 0.19
C ALA A 236 -9.78 6.67 0.77
N GLY A 237 -8.51 6.69 1.20
CA GLY A 237 -7.81 7.92 1.61
C GLY A 237 -7.74 8.96 0.49
N VAL A 238 -7.39 8.56 -0.73
CA VAL A 238 -7.34 9.44 -1.90
C VAL A 238 -8.72 10.01 -2.24
N ALA A 239 -9.77 9.20 -2.15
CA ALA A 239 -11.13 9.67 -2.41
C ALA A 239 -11.55 10.76 -1.40
N ALA A 240 -11.27 10.52 -0.11
CA ALA A 240 -11.51 11.49 0.95
C ALA A 240 -10.68 12.77 0.78
N ALA A 241 -9.38 12.63 0.50
CA ALA A 241 -8.48 13.76 0.27
C ALA A 241 -8.86 14.56 -0.98
N THR A 242 -9.36 13.91 -2.03
CA THR A 242 -9.93 14.59 -3.20
C THR A 242 -11.14 15.42 -2.80
N ALA A 243 -12.06 14.87 -2.01
CA ALA A 243 -13.20 15.63 -1.50
C ALA A 243 -12.75 16.82 -0.61
N TYR A 244 -11.77 16.61 0.26
CA TYR A 244 -11.20 17.66 1.11
C TYR A 244 -10.54 18.79 0.30
N LEU A 245 -9.72 18.46 -0.70
CA LEU A 245 -9.03 19.45 -1.57
C LEU A 245 -9.98 20.42 -2.27
N PHE A 246 -11.17 19.96 -2.63
CA PHE A 246 -12.20 20.77 -3.28
C PHE A 246 -13.24 21.34 -2.30
N GLY A 247 -12.91 21.42 -1.00
CA GLY A 247 -13.74 22.08 0.02
C GLY A 247 -14.98 21.28 0.43
N GLY A 248 -14.95 19.95 0.31
CA GLY A 248 -16.02 19.07 0.75
C GLY A 248 -16.24 19.12 2.27
N THR A 249 -17.49 19.03 2.70
CA THR A 249 -17.83 18.86 4.12
C THR A 249 -17.42 17.47 4.63
N VAL A 250 -17.37 17.27 5.94
CA VAL A 250 -17.10 15.94 6.55
C VAL A 250 -18.02 14.85 6.01
N GLU A 251 -19.30 15.18 5.74
CA GLU A 251 -20.25 14.26 5.11
C GLU A 251 -19.79 13.82 3.70
N LYS A 252 -19.30 14.77 2.88
CA LYS A 252 -18.81 14.50 1.52
C LYS A 252 -17.50 13.72 1.55
N ILE A 253 -16.61 14.04 2.48
CA ILE A 253 -15.35 13.31 2.71
C ILE A 253 -15.67 11.85 3.10
N GLY A 254 -16.58 11.65 4.06
CA GLY A 254 -17.02 10.30 4.47
C GLY A 254 -17.75 9.56 3.36
N GLY A 255 -18.56 10.27 2.57
CA GLY A 255 -19.20 9.74 1.37
C GLY A 255 -18.20 9.23 0.33
N ALA A 256 -17.07 9.92 0.17
CA ALA A 256 -16.00 9.50 -0.75
C ALA A 256 -15.33 8.19 -0.30
N VAL A 257 -15.05 8.05 1.01
CA VAL A 257 -14.56 6.79 1.62
C VAL A 257 -15.54 5.66 1.31
N LYS A 258 -16.83 5.88 1.59
CA LYS A 258 -17.90 4.89 1.36
C LYS A 258 -18.00 4.48 -0.11
N ASN A 259 -17.98 5.44 -1.03
CA ASN A 259 -18.01 5.17 -2.47
C ASN A 259 -16.83 4.30 -2.91
N HIS A 260 -15.62 4.60 -2.44
CA HIS A 260 -14.44 3.84 -2.83
C HIS A 260 -14.46 2.42 -2.28
N ILE A 261 -14.84 2.23 -1.02
CA ILE A 261 -14.98 0.90 -0.44
C ILE A 261 -16.06 0.11 -1.18
N ALA A 262 -17.23 0.71 -1.46
CA ALA A 262 -18.31 0.04 -2.18
C ALA A 262 -17.92 -0.38 -3.61
N ALA A 263 -17.12 0.43 -4.31
CA ALA A 263 -16.73 0.16 -5.69
C ALA A 263 -15.81 -1.06 -5.84
N PHE A 264 -15.07 -1.42 -4.79
CA PHE A 264 -13.95 -2.36 -4.90
C PHE A 264 -13.94 -3.45 -3.83
N CYS A 265 -14.79 -3.43 -2.81
CA CYS A 265 -14.70 -4.40 -1.72
C CYS A 265 -15.17 -5.82 -2.13
N PRO A 266 -14.32 -6.88 -2.03
CA PRO A 266 -12.88 -6.87 -1.83
C PRO A 266 -12.06 -7.00 -3.14
N VAL A 267 -10.90 -6.35 -3.20
CA VAL A 267 -9.83 -6.64 -4.19
C VAL A 267 -8.73 -7.44 -3.51
N ALA A 268 -8.38 -8.58 -4.11
CA ALA A 268 -7.34 -9.47 -3.60
C ALA A 268 -5.90 -8.92 -3.79
N CYS A 269 -5.06 -9.18 -2.79
CA CYS A 269 -3.62 -9.01 -2.82
C CYS A 269 -2.97 -10.37 -3.11
N ASP A 270 -2.28 -10.50 -4.23
CA ASP A 270 -1.51 -11.68 -4.65
C ASP A 270 0.00 -11.46 -4.46
N GLY A 271 0.34 -10.61 -3.49
CA GLY A 271 1.71 -10.26 -3.14
C GLY A 271 2.26 -9.05 -3.89
N ALA A 272 3.42 -8.58 -3.44
CA ALA A 272 4.13 -7.46 -4.05
C ALA A 272 4.76 -7.92 -5.37
N LYS A 273 4.06 -7.72 -6.48
CA LYS A 273 4.52 -8.04 -7.86
C LYS A 273 4.35 -6.84 -8.78
N THR A 274 4.94 -6.91 -9.98
CA THR A 274 4.83 -5.86 -10.99
C THR A 274 3.38 -5.58 -11.41
N SER A 275 2.48 -6.56 -11.28
CA SER A 275 1.02 -6.40 -11.48
C SER A 275 0.36 -5.43 -10.50
N CYS A 276 1.00 -5.05 -9.39
CA CYS A 276 0.50 -3.99 -8.51
C CYS A 276 0.31 -2.66 -9.26
N ALA A 277 1.16 -2.34 -10.24
CA ALA A 277 1.06 -1.11 -11.01
C ALA A 277 -0.28 -1.01 -11.78
N LEU A 278 -0.78 -2.14 -12.30
CA LEU A 278 -2.10 -2.22 -12.96
C LEU A 278 -3.22 -1.97 -11.96
N LYS A 279 -3.28 -2.79 -10.91
CA LYS A 279 -4.39 -2.76 -9.94
C LYS A 279 -4.49 -1.41 -9.24
N VAL A 280 -3.35 -0.92 -8.73
CA VAL A 280 -3.34 0.27 -7.89
C VAL A 280 -3.43 1.55 -8.73
N GLY A 281 -2.88 1.56 -9.96
CA GLY A 281 -3.06 2.68 -10.89
C GLY A 281 -4.54 2.92 -11.25
N GLU A 282 -5.27 1.85 -11.59
CA GLU A 282 -6.70 1.95 -11.91
C GLU A 282 -7.54 2.37 -10.68
N MET A 283 -7.25 1.79 -9.52
CA MET A 283 -7.95 2.14 -8.28
C MET A 283 -7.64 3.56 -7.83
N ALA A 284 -6.43 4.08 -8.03
CA ALA A 284 -6.09 5.48 -7.77
C ALA A 284 -6.89 6.45 -8.66
N ALA A 285 -6.99 6.17 -9.96
CA ALA A 285 -7.84 6.95 -10.86
C ALA A 285 -9.32 6.90 -10.42
N ALA A 286 -9.81 5.71 -10.05
CA ALA A 286 -11.16 5.56 -9.54
C ALA A 286 -11.40 6.26 -8.20
N ALA A 287 -10.42 6.30 -7.31
CA ALA A 287 -10.49 7.03 -6.05
C ALA A 287 -10.75 8.52 -6.26
N VAL A 288 -10.01 9.16 -7.19
CA VAL A 288 -10.25 10.55 -7.56
C VAL A 288 -11.68 10.75 -8.06
N LYS A 289 -12.16 9.87 -8.95
CA LYS A 289 -13.56 9.90 -9.42
C LYS A 289 -14.56 9.77 -8.27
N ASN A 290 -14.33 8.86 -7.32
CA ASN A 290 -15.22 8.62 -6.18
C ASN A 290 -15.30 9.82 -5.23
N GLY A 291 -14.19 10.56 -5.06
CA GLY A 291 -14.17 11.84 -4.36
C GLY A 291 -15.03 12.90 -5.06
N LEU A 292 -14.88 13.06 -6.37
CA LEU A 292 -15.68 13.99 -7.18
C LEU A 292 -17.18 13.65 -7.19
N LEU A 293 -17.52 12.35 -7.25
CA LEU A 293 -18.90 11.88 -7.14
C LEU A 293 -19.50 12.24 -5.78
N ALA A 294 -18.76 12.00 -4.70
CA ALA A 294 -19.22 12.33 -3.36
C ALA A 294 -19.44 13.84 -3.19
N LEU A 295 -18.52 14.68 -3.66
CA LEU A 295 -18.66 16.15 -3.71
C LEU A 295 -19.96 16.56 -4.42
N SER A 296 -20.28 15.89 -5.52
CA SER A 296 -21.51 16.10 -6.30
C SER A 296 -22.77 15.51 -5.65
N GLY A 297 -22.66 14.92 -4.45
CA GLY A 297 -23.76 14.29 -3.72
C GLY A 297 -24.16 12.89 -4.18
N CYS A 298 -23.40 12.29 -5.10
CA CYS A 298 -23.54 10.88 -5.42
C CYS A 298 -22.80 10.05 -4.37
N ILE A 299 -23.53 9.59 -3.34
CA ILE A 299 -23.00 8.78 -2.24
C ILE A 299 -23.83 7.49 -2.13
N VAL A 300 -23.14 6.35 -2.09
CA VAL A 300 -23.75 5.03 -1.87
C VAL A 300 -24.53 4.98 -0.55
N ARG A 301 -25.71 4.35 -0.58
CA ARG A 301 -26.61 4.30 0.58
C ARG A 301 -26.08 3.34 1.64
N ALA A 302 -26.39 3.61 2.90
CA ALA A 302 -26.05 2.75 4.04
C ALA A 302 -26.77 1.40 4.05
N THR A 303 -27.73 1.19 3.14
CA THR A 303 -28.44 -0.08 2.96
C THR A 303 -27.76 -1.02 1.97
N ASP A 304 -26.69 -0.56 1.30
CA ASP A 304 -26.15 -1.23 0.13
C ASP A 304 -24.84 -1.95 0.49
N GLY A 305 -24.90 -3.28 0.52
CA GLY A 305 -23.71 -4.14 0.65
C GLY A 305 -22.89 -3.90 1.91
N VAL A 306 -21.58 -3.63 1.73
CA VAL A 306 -20.61 -3.43 2.83
C VAL A 306 -20.74 -2.06 3.52
N VAL A 307 -21.47 -1.13 2.91
CA VAL A 307 -21.58 0.26 3.34
C VAL A 307 -22.49 0.38 4.54
N ASP A 308 -22.10 1.22 5.51
CA ASP A 308 -22.91 1.53 6.68
C ASP A 308 -23.23 3.03 6.78
N LYS A 309 -23.94 3.44 7.83
CA LYS A 309 -24.34 4.83 8.09
C LYS A 309 -23.11 5.73 8.15
N SER A 310 -22.09 5.33 8.90
CA SER A 310 -20.85 6.10 9.07
C SER A 310 -19.68 5.54 8.23
N PRO A 311 -18.72 6.39 7.83
CA PRO A 311 -17.50 5.92 7.16
C PRO A 311 -16.67 5.00 8.06
N GLU A 312 -16.58 5.27 9.37
CA GLU A 312 -15.87 4.44 10.35
C GLU A 312 -16.44 3.03 10.40
N GLN A 313 -17.77 2.91 10.47
CA GLN A 313 -18.41 1.60 10.47
C GLN A 313 -18.21 0.89 9.12
N THR A 314 -18.22 1.62 8.01
CA THR A 314 -17.89 1.05 6.68
C THR A 314 -16.45 0.52 6.62
N MET A 315 -15.48 1.27 7.20
CA MET A 315 -14.09 0.84 7.32
C MET A 315 -13.95 -0.39 8.24
N ARG A 316 -14.72 -0.46 9.35
CA ARG A 316 -14.80 -1.63 10.21
C ARG A 316 -15.37 -2.85 9.49
N ASN A 317 -16.41 -2.68 8.68
CA ASN A 317 -17.00 -3.76 7.88
C ASN A 317 -15.98 -4.34 6.89
N LEU A 318 -15.17 -3.49 6.25
CA LEU A 318 -14.06 -3.94 5.41
C LEU A 318 -13.01 -4.75 6.20
N GLY A 319 -12.70 -4.33 7.43
CA GLY A 319 -11.83 -5.07 8.35
C GLY A 319 -12.38 -6.47 8.69
N ILE A 320 -13.69 -6.60 8.88
CA ILE A 320 -14.35 -7.90 9.11
C ILE A 320 -14.20 -8.81 7.88
N ILE A 321 -14.44 -8.28 6.67
CA ILE A 321 -14.28 -9.04 5.41
C ILE A 321 -12.84 -9.49 5.24
N ALA A 322 -11.86 -8.61 5.50
CA ALA A 322 -10.46 -8.95 5.37
C ALA A 322 -10.03 -10.07 6.34
N LYS A 323 -10.47 -10.02 7.60
CA LYS A 323 -10.10 -10.99 8.64
C LYS A 323 -10.85 -12.31 8.54
N LYS A 324 -12.16 -12.26 8.27
CA LYS A 324 -13.04 -13.45 8.29
C LYS A 324 -13.34 -13.98 6.89
N GLY A 325 -13.54 -13.10 5.92
CA GLY A 325 -13.94 -13.46 4.56
C GLY A 325 -12.78 -13.91 3.67
N LEU A 326 -11.56 -13.43 3.92
CA LEU A 326 -10.40 -13.72 3.09
C LEU A 326 -9.34 -14.63 3.73
N SER A 327 -9.61 -15.21 4.91
CA SER A 327 -8.64 -16.01 5.67
C SER A 327 -8.10 -17.23 4.92
N GLY A 328 -8.91 -17.83 4.03
CA GLY A 328 -8.51 -18.97 3.21
C GLY A 328 -7.82 -18.60 1.89
N LEU A 329 -7.66 -17.32 1.58
CA LEU A 329 -7.17 -16.90 0.25
C LEU A 329 -5.65 -17.02 0.12
N ASP A 330 -4.88 -16.77 1.19
CA ASP A 330 -3.41 -16.83 1.15
C ASP A 330 -2.88 -18.21 0.74
N PRO A 331 -3.31 -19.35 1.33
CA PRO A 331 -2.85 -20.67 0.91
C PRO A 331 -3.17 -20.98 -0.56
N VAL A 332 -4.34 -20.56 -1.05
CA VAL A 332 -4.75 -20.78 -2.45
C VAL A 332 -3.86 -19.99 -3.41
N ILE A 333 -3.55 -18.74 -3.08
CA ILE A 333 -2.65 -17.90 -3.90
C ILE A 333 -1.24 -18.51 -3.91
N LEU A 334 -0.72 -18.93 -2.76
CA LEU A 334 0.60 -19.55 -2.66
C LEU A 334 0.67 -20.86 -3.46
N ASP A 335 -0.37 -21.70 -3.39
CA ASP A 335 -0.46 -22.93 -4.18
C ASP A 335 -0.42 -22.65 -5.68
N ILE A 336 -1.21 -21.68 -6.15
CA ILE A 336 -1.15 -21.23 -7.55
C ILE A 336 0.26 -20.75 -7.91
N MET A 337 0.91 -19.96 -7.05
CA MET A 337 2.24 -19.41 -7.31
C MET A 337 3.32 -20.49 -7.42
N LEU A 338 3.26 -21.53 -6.58
CA LEU A 338 4.23 -22.64 -6.60
C LEU A 338 4.07 -23.55 -7.82
N HIS A 339 2.84 -23.72 -8.31
CA HIS A 339 2.56 -24.59 -9.46
C HIS A 339 2.62 -23.88 -10.82
N LYS A 340 3.04 -22.60 -10.85
CA LYS A 340 3.28 -21.89 -12.11
C LYS A 340 4.49 -22.49 -12.82
N GLN A 341 4.27 -22.95 -14.05
CA GLN A 341 5.37 -23.24 -14.97
C GLN A 341 5.88 -21.92 -15.56
N ALA A 342 7.18 -21.69 -15.45
CA ALA A 342 7.89 -20.54 -16.02
C ALA A 342 8.28 -20.81 -17.48
#